data_AF-A0A246NGF0-F1
#
_entry.id   AF-A0A246NGF0-F1
#
_cell.length_a   1.000
_cell.length_b   1.000
_cell.length_c   1.000
_cell.angle_alpha   90.00
_cell.angle_beta   90.00
_cell.angle_gamma   90.00
#
_symmetry.space_group_name_H-M   'P 1'
#
loop_
_entity.id
_entity.type
_entity.pdbx_description
1 polymer ?
#
loop_
_entity_poly.entity_id
_entity_poly.type
_entity_poly.pdbx_seq_one_letter_code
_entity_poly.pdbx_strand_id
1 'polypeptide(L)' 'MRISHFTGGFLGLKKLSDAEQKNIAEWGFLLSAVFIVPLFFLPHASELVKIGLQLLWGACVSRAAFMANATWKKNSSR' A
#
# COMPACT_ATOMS: atom_id res chain seq x y z
N MET A 1 -3.41 11.06 11.68
CA MET A 1 -4.33 10.76 10.56
C MET A 1 -5.18 9.57 10.97
N ARG A 2 -6.51 9.69 11.07
CA ARG A 2 -7.37 8.60 11.57
C ARG A 2 -7.33 7.43 10.58
N ILE A 3 -7.05 6.22 11.09
CA ILE A 3 -6.92 4.98 10.31
C ILE A 3 -8.11 4.78 9.36
N SER A 4 -9.33 5.14 9.79
CA SER A 4 -10.56 5.09 8.97
C SER A 4 -10.49 5.92 7.68
N HIS A 5 -9.77 7.05 7.67
CA HIS A 5 -9.58 7.88 6.48
C HIS A 5 -8.59 7.24 5.50
N PHE A 6 -7.60 6.55 6.06
CA PHE A 6 -6.57 5.85 5.33
C PHE A 6 -7.14 4.65 4.58
N THR A 7 -7.90 3.78 5.26
CA THR A 7 -8.53 2.61 4.64
C THR A 7 -9.63 3.02 3.65
N GLY A 8 -10.41 4.06 3.94
CA GLY A 8 -11.41 4.60 3.01
C GLY A 8 -10.79 5.14 1.72
N GLY A 9 -9.62 5.79 1.82
CA GLY A 9 -8.83 6.17 0.66
C GLY A 9 -8.14 5.02 -0.06
N PHE A 10 -7.63 4.07 0.72
CA PHE A 10 -6.96 2.89 0.22
C PHE A 10 -7.91 1.82 -0.34
N LEU A 11 -9.21 1.94 -0.14
CA LEU A 11 -10.23 1.11 -0.79
C LEU A 11 -10.94 1.84 -1.93
N GLY A 12 -10.73 3.16 -2.09
CA GLY A 12 -11.40 3.97 -3.10
C GLY A 12 -12.81 4.44 -2.71
N LEU A 13 -13.21 4.27 -1.44
CA LEU A 13 -14.49 4.70 -0.89
C LEU A 13 -14.59 6.22 -0.68
N LYS A 14 -13.46 6.94 -0.69
CA LYS A 14 -13.44 8.39 -0.51
C LYS A 14 -12.61 9.08 -1.59
N LYS A 15 -13.23 10.03 -2.30
CA LYS A 15 -12.58 10.90 -3.29
C LYS A 15 -11.61 11.81 -2.53
N LEU A 16 -10.32 11.48 -2.59
CA LEU A 16 -9.25 12.23 -1.93
C LEU A 16 -8.63 13.22 -2.91
N SER A 17 -8.15 14.34 -2.37
CA SER A 17 -7.38 15.31 -3.15
C SER A 17 -6.09 14.67 -3.68
N ASP A 18 -5.56 15.11 -4.82
CA ASP A 18 -4.35 14.54 -5.43
C ASP A 18 -3.14 14.50 -4.46
N ALA A 19 -3.03 15.51 -3.58
CA ALA A 19 -2.01 15.56 -2.55
C ALA A 19 -2.19 14.46 -1.49
N GLU A 20 -3.43 14.19 -1.06
CA GLU A 20 -3.73 13.11 -0.11
C GLU A 20 -3.58 11.73 -0.77
N GLN A 21 -3.90 11.60 -2.05
CA GLN A 21 -3.76 10.34 -2.78
C GLN A 21 -2.28 9.92 -2.91
N LYS A 22 -1.38 10.88 -3.18
CA LYS A 22 0.08 10.66 -3.13
C LYS A 22 0.52 10.21 -1.74
N ASN A 23 0.14 10.97 -0.73
CA ASN A 23 0.52 10.70 0.66
C ASN A 23 0.06 9.29 1.07
N ILE A 24 -1.19 8.91 0.78
CA ILE A 24 -1.73 7.58 1.11
C ILE A 24 -1.06 6.47 0.29
N ALA A 25 -0.63 6.72 -0.95
CA ALA A 25 0.15 5.77 -1.73
C ALA A 25 1.54 5.55 -1.12
N GLU A 26 2.23 6.61 -0.73
CA GLU A 26 3.54 6.57 -0.07
C GLU A 26 3.46 5.87 1.29
N TRP A 27 2.45 6.20 2.10
CA TRP A 27 2.18 5.51 3.36
C TRP A 27 1.76 4.05 3.15
N GLY A 28 1.02 3.74 2.08
CA GLY A 28 0.64 2.37 1.73
C GLY A 28 1.85 1.53 1.31
N PHE A 29 2.80 2.14 0.60
CA PHE A 29 4.09 1.54 0.26
C PHE A 29 4.97 1.31 1.49
N LEU A 30 5.07 2.32 2.37
CA LEU A 30 5.76 2.24 3.67
C LEU A 30 5.15 1.16 4.59
N LEU A 31 3.81 1.08 4.67
CA LEU A 31 3.12 0.01 5.39
C LEU A 31 3.42 -1.36 4.79
N SER A 32 3.58 -1.47 3.47
CA SER A 32 3.99 -2.73 2.83
C SER A 32 5.35 -3.22 3.35
N ALA A 33 6.28 -2.30 3.67
CA ALA A 33 7.59 -2.65 4.19
C ALA A 33 7.50 -3.41 5.54
N VAL A 34 6.47 -3.11 6.35
CA VAL A 34 6.21 -3.80 7.62
C VAL A 34 5.82 -5.27 7.40
N PHE A 35 5.30 -5.63 6.22
CA PHE A 35 4.96 -7.02 5.90
C PHE A 35 6.15 -7.79 5.32
N ILE A 36 7.02 -7.15 4.54
CA ILE A 36 8.14 -7.84 3.90
C ILE A 36 9.39 -7.92 4.79
N VAL A 37 9.68 -6.90 5.61
CA VAL A 37 10.90 -6.84 6.43
C VAL A 37 10.96 -7.96 7.47
N PRO A 38 9.92 -8.24 8.27
CA PRO A 38 9.95 -9.34 9.24
C PRO A 38 10.16 -10.71 8.59
N LEU A 39 9.71 -10.87 7.35
CA LEU A 39 9.84 -12.09 6.56
C LEU A 39 11.32 -12.46 6.31
N PHE A 40 12.20 -11.46 6.17
CA PHE A 40 13.64 -11.66 6.07
C PHE A 40 14.30 -12.08 7.39
N PHE A 41 13.73 -11.70 8.53
CA PHE A 41 14.28 -11.97 9.87
C PHE A 41 13.66 -13.17 10.58
N LEU A 42 12.56 -13.73 10.08
CA LEU A 42 11.93 -14.95 10.60
C LEU A 42 12.14 -16.15 9.66
N PRO A 43 13.35 -16.75 9.62
CA PRO A 43 13.60 -17.94 8.82
C PRO A 43 12.79 -19.16 9.30
N HIS A 44 12.40 -19.22 10.57
CA HIS A 44 11.63 -20.32 11.17
C HIS A 44 10.11 -20.14 11.19
N ALA A 45 9.56 -19.05 10.62
CA ALA A 45 8.12 -18.92 10.51
C ALA A 45 7.54 -19.97 9.55
N SER A 46 6.37 -20.52 9.91
CA SER A 46 5.63 -21.50 9.11
C SER A 46 5.51 -21.05 7.64
N GLU A 47 5.71 -21.96 6.70
CA GLU A 47 5.72 -21.67 5.26
C GLU A 47 4.42 -20.99 4.78
N LEU A 48 3.27 -21.37 5.36
CA LEU A 48 1.98 -20.73 5.08
C LEU A 48 1.95 -19.26 5.50
N VAL A 49 2.58 -18.91 6.62
CA VAL A 49 2.67 -17.52 7.10
C VAL A 49 3.56 -16.72 6.16
N LYS A 50 4.68 -17.28 5.72
CA LYS A 50 5.56 -16.64 4.73
C LYS A 50 4.82 -16.35 3.43
N ILE A 51 4.16 -17.35 2.86
CA ILE A 51 3.42 -17.20 1.60
C ILE A 51 2.28 -16.20 1.77
N GLY A 52 1.51 -16.28 2.85
CA GLY A 52 0.41 -15.35 3.13
C GLY A 52 0.89 -13.90 3.29
N LEU A 53 1.97 -13.68 4.02
CA LEU A 53 2.54 -12.34 4.23
C LEU A 53 3.14 -11.78 2.94
N GLN A 54 3.73 -12.63 2.09
CA GLN A 54 4.29 -12.26 0.80
C GLN A 54 3.19 -11.93 -0.24
N LEU A 55 2.09 -12.68 -0.25
CA LEU A 55 0.89 -12.37 -1.06
C LEU A 55 0.24 -11.06 -0.60
N LEU A 56 0.11 -10.86 0.71
CA LEU A 56 -0.45 -9.63 1.28
C LEU A 56 0.43 -8.42 0.97
N TRP A 57 1.75 -8.56 1.09
CA TRP A 57 2.72 -7.57 0.67
C TRP A 57 2.59 -7.25 -0.84
N GLY A 58 2.54 -8.27 -1.69
CA GLY A 58 2.37 -8.13 -3.14
C GLY A 58 1.09 -7.37 -3.52
N ALA A 59 -0.02 -7.65 -2.84
CA ALA A 59 -1.29 -6.95 -3.05
C ALA A 59 -1.22 -5.49 -2.57
N CYS A 60 -0.65 -5.24 -1.39
CA CYS A 60 -0.51 -3.89 -0.84
C CYS A 60 0.43 -3.02 -1.68
N VAL A 61 1.59 -3.55 -2.09
CA VAL A 61 2.57 -2.81 -2.89
C VAL A 61 2.06 -2.53 -4.30
N SER A 62 1.38 -3.50 -4.94
CA SER A 62 0.78 -3.30 -6.26
C SER A 62 -0.29 -2.22 -6.23
N ARG A 63 -1.17 -2.24 -5.22
CA ARG A 63 -2.24 -1.24 -5.09
C ARG A 63 -1.69 0.15 -4.77
N ALA A 64 -0.63 0.24 -3.95
CA ALA A 64 0.08 1.49 -3.71
C ALA A 64 0.74 2.04 -4.99
N ALA A 65 1.44 1.19 -5.75
CA ALA A 65 2.09 1.54 -7.01
C ALA A 65 1.08 2.00 -8.09
N PHE A 66 -0.03 1.28 -8.24
CA PHE A 66 -1.11 1.68 -9.16
C PHE A 66 -1.72 3.01 -8.75
N MET A 67 -1.92 3.26 -7.45
CA MET A 67 -2.47 4.53 -6.98
C MET A 67 -1.50 5.71 -7.20
N ALA A 68 -0.19 5.49 -7.00
CA ALA A 68 0.83 6.46 -7.35
C ALA A 68 0.87 6.77 -8.86
N ASN A 69 0.77 5.72 -9.70
CA ASN A 69 0.76 5.86 -11.16
C ASN A 69 -0.51 6.53 -11.70
N ALA A 70 -1.68 6.19 -11.14
CA ALA A 70 -2.96 6.83 -11.49
C ALA A 70 -2.95 8.34 -11.17
N THR A 71 -2.35 8.72 -10.04
CA THR A 71 -2.06 10.11 -9.70
C THR A 71 -1.15 10.78 -10.74
N TRP A 72 -0.10 10.09 -11.19
CA TRP A 72 0.88 10.65 -12.12
C TRP A 72 0.24 10.93 -13.48
N LYS A 73 -0.58 10.00 -13.98
CA LYS A 73 -1.38 10.18 -15.21
C LYS A 73 -2.36 11.34 -15.12
N LYS A 74 -3.01 11.54 -13.97
CA LYS A 74 -3.96 12.64 -13.75
C LYS A 74 -3.28 14.01 -13.73
N ASN A 75 -2.07 14.10 -13.19
CA ASN A 75 -1.32 15.36 -13.09
C ASN A 75 -0.57 15.72 -14.39
N SER A 76 -0.25 14.72 -15.22
CA SER A 76 0.37 14.90 -16.55
C SER A 76 -0.63 15.25 -17.66
N SER A 77 -1.94 15.01 -17.43
CA SER A 77 -3.02 15.35 -18.36
C SER A 77 -3.60 16.76 -18.16
N ARG A 78 -2.93 17.61 -17.38
CA ARG A 78 -3.26 19.04 -17.18
C ARG A 78 -2.19 19.90 -17.81
#